data_AF-A0A6H1WAS1-F1
#
_entry.id   AF-A0A6H1WAS1-F1
#
_cell.length_a   1.000
_cell.length_b   1.000
_cell.length_c   1.000
_cell.angle_alpha   90.00
_cell.angle_beta   90.00
_cell.angle_gamma   90.00
#
_symmetry.space_group_name_H-M   'P 1'
#
loop_
_entity.id
_entity.type
_entity.pdbx_description
1 polymer ?
#
loop_
_entity_poly.entity_id
_entity_poly.type
_entity_poly.pdbx_seq_one_letter_code
_entity_poly.pdbx_strand_id
1 'polypeptide(L)'
;MENLGQAVGGLVGVAYLAAVSLPLCATDLRERRLPNALVLPGFAFAALGVGWPALARGDPPGAYVELALCWAAVIAVLCAAASGGGIGMGDVKLAALLTLVLGALAVERGLGPGPPVVALFVVAFTTAGLAVLGGAVLARDAAPGAAAEVPLGPHLLVGFWAVAAAIVQLS
;
A
#
# COMPACT_ATOMS: atom_id res chain seq x y z
N MET A 1 -6.86 -29.71 -6.22
CA MET A 1 -7.29 -28.89 -5.06
C MET A 1 -6.20 -27.95 -4.56
N GLU A 2 -4.91 -28.23 -4.82
CA GLU A 2 -3.78 -27.32 -4.52
C GLU A 2 -3.93 -25.89 -5.06
N ASN A 3 -4.56 -25.70 -6.22
CA ASN A 3 -4.68 -24.37 -6.83
C ASN A 3 -5.67 -23.43 -6.15
N LEU A 4 -6.69 -23.93 -5.43
CA LEU A 4 -7.72 -23.06 -4.84
C LEU A 4 -7.19 -22.36 -3.57
N GLY A 5 -6.41 -23.07 -2.75
CA GLY A 5 -5.81 -22.48 -1.55
C GLY A 5 -4.74 -21.43 -1.85
N GLN A 6 -4.05 -21.57 -2.99
CA GLN A 6 -2.96 -20.68 -3.41
C GLN A 6 -3.46 -19.35 -3.99
N ALA A 7 -4.59 -19.34 -4.70
CA ALA A 7 -5.14 -18.11 -5.26
C ALA A 7 -5.86 -17.24 -4.21
N VAL A 8 -6.34 -17.86 -3.13
CA VAL A 8 -7.21 -17.18 -2.14
C VAL A 8 -6.42 -16.33 -1.15
N GLY A 9 -5.18 -16.66 -0.82
CA GLY A 9 -4.38 -15.97 0.20
C GLY A 9 -4.23 -14.47 -0.05
N GLY A 10 -3.54 -14.09 -1.12
CA GLY A 10 -3.27 -12.69 -1.48
C GLY A 10 -4.53 -11.94 -1.86
N LEU A 11 -5.52 -12.63 -2.42
CA LEU A 11 -6.82 -12.03 -2.75
C LEU A 11 -7.62 -11.59 -1.52
N VAL A 12 -7.44 -12.22 -0.36
CA VAL A 12 -8.12 -11.80 0.89
C VAL A 12 -7.72 -10.38 1.29
N GLY A 13 -6.42 -10.07 1.26
CA GLY A 13 -5.92 -8.72 1.54
C GLY A 13 -6.40 -7.70 0.50
N VAL A 14 -6.37 -8.07 -0.78
CA VAL A 14 -6.86 -7.22 -1.89
C VAL A 14 -8.35 -6.95 -1.77
N ALA A 15 -9.17 -7.96 -1.44
CA ALA A 15 -10.61 -7.83 -1.28
C ALA A 15 -10.97 -6.93 -0.10
N TYR A 16 -10.25 -7.05 1.02
CA TYR A 16 -10.41 -6.12 2.14
C TYR A 16 -10.09 -4.68 1.71
N LEU A 17 -8.95 -4.47 1.05
CA LEU A 17 -8.56 -3.16 0.55
C LEU A 17 -9.58 -2.62 -0.46
N ALA A 18 -10.20 -3.44 -1.30
CA ALA A 18 -11.28 -3.02 -2.20
C ALA A 18 -12.45 -2.42 -1.43
N ALA A 19 -12.86 -3.08 -0.34
CA ALA A 19 -13.96 -2.62 0.49
C ALA A 19 -13.64 -1.32 1.24
N VAL A 20 -12.39 -1.15 1.72
CA VAL A 20 -12.02 0.02 2.54
C VAL A 20 -11.39 1.17 1.75
N SER A 21 -11.02 1.00 0.47
CA SER A 21 -10.35 2.04 -0.32
C SER A 21 -11.18 3.32 -0.43
N LEU A 22 -12.46 3.21 -0.78
CA LEU A 22 -13.35 4.36 -0.92
C LEU A 22 -13.57 5.11 0.40
N PRO A 23 -13.91 4.46 1.53
CA PRO A 23 -14.05 5.17 2.80
C PRO A 23 -12.72 5.75 3.31
N LEU A 24 -11.59 5.09 3.07
CA LEU A 24 -10.27 5.63 3.39
C LEU A 24 -9.97 6.91 2.57
N CYS A 25 -10.17 6.88 1.25
CA CYS A 25 -10.03 8.07 0.40
C CYS A 25 -10.95 9.21 0.86
N ALA A 26 -12.23 8.91 1.13
CA ALA A 26 -13.21 9.92 1.52
C ALA A 26 -12.84 10.56 2.87
N THR A 27 -12.39 9.77 3.84
CA THR A 27 -11.99 10.27 5.17
C THR A 27 -10.69 11.06 5.07
N ASP A 28 -9.71 10.57 4.30
CA ASP A 28 -8.43 11.25 4.15
C ASP A 28 -8.56 12.60 3.43
N LEU A 29 -9.41 12.69 2.40
CA LEU A 29 -9.69 13.94 1.70
C LEU A 29 -10.41 14.98 2.59
N ARG A 30 -11.33 14.53 3.45
CA ARG A 30 -12.15 15.41 4.29
C ARG A 30 -11.45 15.84 5.57
N GLU A 31 -10.83 14.89 6.25
CA GLU A 31 -10.37 15.04 7.63
C GLU A 31 -8.84 15.02 7.75
N ARG A 32 -8.13 14.74 6.64
CA ARG A 32 -6.66 14.56 6.60
C ARG A 32 -6.17 13.55 7.64
N ARG A 33 -6.99 12.52 7.87
CA ARG A 33 -6.78 11.50 8.88
C ARG A 33 -7.20 10.16 8.34
N LEU A 34 -6.30 9.19 8.48
CA LEU A 34 -6.58 7.80 8.17
C LEU A 34 -7.09 7.07 9.43
N PRO A 35 -8.33 6.57 9.43
CA PRO A 35 -8.91 5.93 10.61
C PRO A 35 -8.23 4.57 10.86
N ASN A 36 -7.60 4.43 12.04
CA ASN A 36 -7.01 3.16 12.47
C ASN A 36 -8.04 2.01 12.49
N ALA A 37 -9.33 2.30 12.69
CA ALA A 37 -10.40 1.33 12.66
C ALA A 37 -10.56 0.62 11.29
N LEU A 38 -10.12 1.25 10.19
CA LEU A 38 -10.12 0.66 8.86
C LEU A 38 -8.75 0.11 8.46
N VAL A 39 -7.66 0.72 8.92
CA VAL A 39 -6.30 0.27 8.55
C VAL A 39 -5.86 -0.95 9.37
N LEU A 40 -6.11 -0.98 10.68
CA LEU A 40 -5.62 -2.04 11.56
C LEU A 40 -6.21 -3.43 11.26
N PRO A 41 -7.53 -3.58 11.01
CA PRO A 41 -8.06 -4.89 10.65
C PRO A 41 -7.46 -5.43 9.35
N GLY A 42 -7.01 -4.54 8.45
CA GLY A 42 -6.33 -4.92 7.21
C GLY A 42 -5.06 -5.74 7.46
N PHE A 43 -4.32 -5.50 8.54
CA PHE A 43 -3.15 -6.31 8.87
C PHE A 43 -3.52 -7.74 9.24
N ALA A 44 -4.70 -7.97 9.84
CA ALA A 44 -5.17 -9.33 10.10
C ALA A 44 -5.48 -10.06 8.79
N PHE A 45 -6.14 -9.40 7.84
CA PHE A 45 -6.40 -9.98 6.50
C PHE A 45 -5.10 -10.21 5.70
N ALA A 46 -4.13 -9.29 5.79
CA ALA A 46 -2.83 -9.46 5.17
C ALA A 46 -2.03 -10.62 5.80
N ALA A 47 -2.07 -10.75 7.13
CA ALA A 47 -1.43 -11.86 7.84
C ALA A 47 -2.07 -13.20 7.48
N LEU A 48 -3.39 -13.26 7.31
CA LEU A 48 -4.07 -14.46 6.81
C LEU A 48 -3.62 -14.78 5.38
N GLY A 49 -3.50 -13.76 4.52
CA GLY A 49 -3.05 -13.92 3.14
C GLY A 49 -1.60 -14.39 2.99
N VAL A 50 -0.72 -14.06 3.95
CA VAL A 50 0.67 -14.55 3.98
C VAL A 50 0.79 -15.90 4.70
N GLY A 51 0.14 -16.03 5.86
CA GLY A 51 0.31 -17.16 6.76
C GLY A 51 -0.34 -18.44 6.25
N TRP A 52 -1.54 -18.35 5.64
CA TRP A 52 -2.25 -19.52 5.15
C TRP A 52 -1.50 -20.24 4.01
N PRO A 53 -1.02 -19.54 2.96
CA PRO A 53 -0.23 -20.19 1.91
C PRO A 53 1.13 -20.69 2.39
N ALA A 54 1.78 -19.99 3.32
CA ALA A 54 3.07 -20.41 3.89
C ALA A 54 2.93 -21.73 4.67
N LEU A 55 1.88 -21.87 5.50
CA LEU A 55 1.60 -23.10 6.24
C LEU A 55 1.21 -24.25 5.32
N ALA A 56 0.43 -23.98 4.28
CA ALA A 56 0.00 -25.00 3.31
C ALA A 56 1.16 -25.59 2.49
N ARG A 57 2.28 -24.86 2.34
CA ARG A 57 3.47 -25.27 1.56
C ARG A 57 4.49 -26.07 2.37
N GLY A 58 4.40 -26.11 3.70
CA GLY A 58 5.27 -26.92 4.56
C GLY A 58 6.70 -26.39 4.78
N ASP A 59 7.20 -25.52 3.89
CA ASP A 59 8.41 -24.72 4.07
C ASP A 59 8.11 -23.27 3.66
N PRO A 60 8.54 -22.24 4.41
CA PRO A 60 8.43 -20.87 3.94
C PRO A 60 9.43 -20.69 2.78
N PRO A 61 8.99 -20.61 1.51
CA PRO A 61 9.91 -20.31 0.42
C PRO A 61 10.67 -19.01 0.74
N GLY A 62 11.93 -18.92 0.30
CA GLY A 62 12.78 -17.75 0.51
C GLY A 62 12.10 -16.42 0.13
N ALA A 63 11.12 -16.46 -0.77
CA ALA A 63 10.26 -15.34 -1.15
C ALA A 63 9.43 -14.74 0.02
N TYR A 64 8.96 -15.52 1.00
CA TYR A 64 8.26 -14.95 2.17
C TYR A 64 9.24 -14.32 3.17
N VAL A 65 10.47 -14.84 3.26
CA VAL A 65 11.53 -14.20 4.05
C VAL A 65 11.93 -12.88 3.39
N GLU A 66 12.11 -12.87 2.07
CA GLU A 66 12.35 -11.66 1.29
C GLU A 66 11.21 -10.64 1.46
N LEU A 67 9.95 -11.11 1.46
CA LEU A 67 8.79 -10.26 1.71
C LEU A 67 8.85 -9.63 3.11
N ALA A 68 9.15 -10.43 4.14
CA ALA A 68 9.25 -9.93 5.51
C ALA A 68 10.38 -8.89 5.66
N LEU A 69 11.54 -9.13 5.03
CA LEU A 69 12.66 -8.19 5.03
C LEU A 69 12.32 -6.91 4.25
N CYS A 70 11.69 -7.03 3.08
CA CYS A 70 11.23 -5.91 2.27
C CYS A 70 10.22 -5.05 3.06
N TRP A 71 9.24 -5.71 3.68
CA TRP A 71 8.23 -5.04 4.51
C TRP A 71 8.83 -4.34 5.73
N ALA A 72 9.76 -5.00 6.43
CA ALA A 72 10.47 -4.39 7.56
C ALA A 72 11.30 -3.18 7.13
N ALA A 73 11.98 -3.26 5.99
CA ALA A 73 12.75 -2.15 5.42
C ALA A 73 11.84 -0.95 5.09
N VAL A 74 10.68 -1.20 4.46
CA VAL A 74 9.69 -0.15 4.18
C VAL A 74 9.21 0.52 5.47
N ILE A 75 8.84 -0.25 6.49
CA ILE A 75 8.42 0.31 7.78
C ILE A 75 9.53 1.14 8.40
N ALA A 76 10.77 0.65 8.40
CA ALA A 76 11.90 1.37 8.98
C ALA A 76 12.13 2.72 8.28
N VAL A 77 12.12 2.74 6.94
CA VAL A 77 12.28 3.97 6.14
C VAL A 77 11.14 4.94 6.40
N LEU A 78 9.89 4.47 6.41
CA LEU A 78 8.72 5.32 6.61
C LEU A 78 8.61 5.85 8.05
N CYS A 79 8.96 5.05 9.04
CA CYS A 79 9.05 5.50 10.44
C CYS A 79 10.15 6.55 10.61
N ALA A 80 11.31 6.37 9.96
CA ALA A 80 12.36 7.38 9.96
C ALA A 80 11.87 8.69 9.30
N ALA A 81 11.20 8.61 8.16
CA ALA A 81 10.60 9.78 7.50
C ALA A 81 9.53 10.47 8.36
N ALA A 82 8.70 9.70 9.06
CA ALA A 82 7.69 10.22 9.99
C ALA A 82 8.33 10.91 11.21
N SER A 83 9.45 10.40 11.71
CA SER A 83 10.19 11.02 12.82
C SER A 83 10.77 12.39 12.45
N GLY A 84 11.05 12.62 11.16
CA GLY A 84 11.48 13.91 10.62
C GLY A 84 10.32 14.87 10.28
N GLY A 85 9.07 14.51 10.57
CA GLY A 85 7.89 15.32 10.27
C GLY A 85 7.45 15.32 8.80
N GLY A 86 8.04 14.46 7.96
CA GLY A 86 7.75 14.45 6.52
C GLY A 86 6.49 13.66 6.13
N ILE A 87 6.06 12.69 6.95
CA ILE A 87 4.92 11.79 6.65
C ILE A 87 4.11 11.54 7.91
N GLY A 88 2.77 11.52 7.79
CA GLY A 88 1.87 11.21 8.89
C GLY A 88 1.92 9.73 9.29
N MET A 89 1.83 9.43 10.58
CA MET A 89 1.81 8.04 11.08
C MET A 89 0.63 7.22 10.50
N GLY A 90 -0.46 7.86 10.10
CA GLY A 90 -1.56 7.21 9.37
C GLY A 90 -1.10 6.64 8.03
N ASP A 91 -0.35 7.43 7.26
CA ASP A 91 0.16 7.05 5.95
C ASP A 91 1.21 5.95 6.06
N VAL A 92 2.05 5.98 7.11
CA VAL A 92 3.01 4.90 7.40
C VAL A 92 2.29 3.56 7.57
N LYS A 93 1.21 3.53 8.36
CA LYS A 93 0.44 2.30 8.58
C LYS A 93 -0.25 1.83 7.31
N LEU A 94 -0.82 2.75 6.53
CA LEU A 94 -1.44 2.41 5.26
C LEU A 94 -0.40 1.84 4.30
N ALA A 95 0.71 2.55 4.06
CA ALA A 95 1.77 2.09 3.17
C ALA A 95 2.36 0.74 3.60
N ALA A 96 2.53 0.51 4.91
CA ALA A 96 2.95 -0.78 5.44
C ALA A 96 1.94 -1.90 5.14
N LEU A 97 0.63 -1.63 5.28
CA LEU A 97 -0.41 -2.57 4.91
C LEU A 97 -0.41 -2.86 3.39
N LEU A 98 -0.38 -1.82 2.56
CA LEU A 98 -0.40 -1.94 1.11
C LEU A 98 0.81 -2.73 0.59
N THR A 99 2.00 -2.45 1.14
CA THR A 99 3.25 -3.17 0.83
C THR A 99 3.13 -4.65 1.16
N LEU A 100 2.56 -4.99 2.32
CA LEU A 100 2.41 -6.38 2.73
C LEU A 100 1.45 -7.15 1.82
N VAL A 101 0.29 -6.56 1.52
CA VAL A 101 -0.72 -7.18 0.63
C VAL A 101 -0.19 -7.33 -0.79
N LEU A 102 0.43 -6.28 -1.32
CA LEU A 102 0.97 -6.29 -2.68
C LEU A 102 2.14 -7.25 -2.83
N GLY A 103 3.05 -7.28 -1.86
CA GLY A 103 4.17 -8.21 -1.83
C GLY A 103 3.71 -9.66 -1.68
N ALA A 104 2.68 -9.94 -0.87
CA ALA A 104 2.07 -11.27 -0.77
C ALA A 104 1.48 -11.72 -2.13
N LEU A 105 0.72 -10.82 -2.79
CA LEU A 105 0.18 -11.09 -4.12
C LEU A 105 1.29 -11.37 -5.15
N ALA A 106 2.39 -10.60 -5.12
CA ALA A 106 3.53 -10.82 -6.00
C ALA A 106 4.18 -12.19 -5.78
N VAL A 107 4.46 -12.55 -4.52
CA VAL A 107 5.04 -13.85 -4.16
C VAL A 107 4.15 -15.01 -4.60
N GLU A 108 2.84 -14.87 -4.46
CA GLU A 108 1.89 -15.89 -4.94
C GLU A 108 1.90 -16.06 -6.46
N ARG A 109 2.10 -14.97 -7.21
CA ARG A 109 2.24 -15.00 -8.68
C ARG A 109 3.65 -15.40 -9.16
N GLY A 110 4.55 -15.79 -8.25
CA GLY A 110 5.91 -16.18 -8.59
C GLY A 110 6.85 -15.02 -8.88
N LEU A 111 6.45 -13.79 -8.52
CA LEU A 111 7.28 -12.58 -8.61
C LEU A 111 7.97 -12.33 -7.27
N GLY A 112 9.13 -11.67 -7.31
CA GLY A 112 9.75 -11.13 -6.09
C GLY A 112 8.94 -9.96 -5.52
N PRO A 113 8.94 -9.73 -4.20
CA PRO A 113 8.19 -8.64 -3.56
C PRO A 113 8.79 -7.25 -3.85
N GLY A 114 10.09 -7.16 -4.17
CA GLY A 114 10.80 -5.89 -4.34
C GLY A 114 10.24 -4.98 -5.46
N PRO A 115 10.19 -5.43 -6.73
CA PRO A 115 9.78 -4.58 -7.84
C PRO A 115 8.36 -3.99 -7.69
N PRO A 116 7.34 -4.77 -7.27
CA PRO A 116 6.00 -4.22 -7.04
C PRO A 116 5.94 -3.18 -5.92
N VAL A 117 6.69 -3.39 -4.83
CA VAL A 117 6.74 -2.43 -3.72
C VAL A 117 7.36 -1.11 -4.17
N VAL A 118 8.45 -1.15 -4.93
CA VAL A 118 9.06 0.06 -5.51
C VAL A 118 8.07 0.74 -6.47
N ALA A 119 7.42 -0.02 -7.35
CA ALA A 119 6.43 0.52 -8.29
C ALA A 119 5.27 1.23 -7.58
N LEU A 120 4.80 0.69 -6.44
CA LEU A 120 3.74 1.31 -5.63
C LEU A 120 4.15 2.71 -5.19
N PHE A 121 5.36 2.86 -4.63
CA PHE A 121 5.83 4.15 -4.17
C PHE A 121 6.10 5.12 -5.33
N VAL A 122 6.65 4.63 -6.45
CA VAL A 122 6.86 5.45 -7.65
C VAL A 122 5.54 6.04 -8.14
N VAL A 123 4.50 5.22 -8.28
CA VAL A 123 3.18 5.69 -8.73
C VAL A 123 2.55 6.63 -7.69
N ALA A 124 2.63 6.29 -6.39
CA ALA A 124 2.07 7.13 -5.33
C ALA A 124 2.73 8.51 -5.28
N PHE A 125 4.06 8.58 -5.22
CA PHE A 125 4.77 9.86 -5.14
C PHE A 125 4.68 10.66 -6.44
N THR A 126 4.62 10.00 -7.60
CA THR A 126 4.43 10.68 -8.88
C THR A 126 3.03 11.31 -8.95
N THR A 127 1.98 10.56 -8.59
CA THR A 127 0.61 11.11 -8.61
C THR A 127 0.42 12.19 -7.55
N ALA A 128 1.03 12.06 -6.37
CA ALA A 128 1.03 13.10 -5.34
C ALA A 128 1.77 14.37 -5.82
N GLY A 129 2.94 14.22 -6.44
CA GLY A 129 3.71 15.33 -7.00
C GLY A 129 2.94 16.05 -8.12
N LEU A 130 2.27 15.31 -9.01
CA LEU A 130 1.41 15.88 -10.05
C LEU A 130 0.22 16.66 -9.44
N ALA A 131 -0.37 16.17 -8.35
CA ALA A 131 -1.44 16.88 -7.65
C ALA A 131 -0.96 18.20 -7.02
N VAL A 132 0.24 18.20 -6.40
CA VAL A 132 0.88 19.41 -5.88
C VAL A 132 1.13 20.42 -7.01
N LEU A 133 1.72 19.98 -8.12
CA LEU A 133 2.02 20.84 -9.26
C LEU A 133 0.75 21.40 -9.93
N GLY A 134 -0.27 20.56 -10.13
CA GLY A 134 -1.56 20.96 -10.68
C GLY A 134 -2.27 21.97 -9.78
N GLY A 135 -2.28 21.72 -8.47
CA GLY A 135 -2.82 22.65 -7.48
C GLY A 135 -2.09 24.00 -7.52
N ALA A 136 -0.76 24.00 -7.58
CA ALA A 136 0.04 25.22 -7.67
C ALA A 136 -0.21 26.01 -8.96
N VAL A 137 -0.44 25.35 -10.10
CA VAL A 137 -0.78 26.00 -11.37
C VAL A 137 -2.19 26.63 -11.33
N LEU A 138 -3.15 25.95 -10.71
CA LEU A 138 -4.53 26.43 -10.58
C LEU A 138 -4.68 27.53 -9.53
N ALA A 139 -3.82 27.51 -8.50
CA ALA A 139 -3.80 28.48 -7.42
C ALA A 139 -2.81 29.65 -7.69
N ARG A 140 -2.38 29.85 -8.95
CA ARG A 140 -1.45 30.93 -9.33
C ARG A 140 -1.93 32.33 -8.96
N ASP A 141 -3.26 32.52 -8.91
CA ASP A 141 -3.91 33.77 -8.51
C ASP A 141 -4.37 33.78 -7.05
N ALA A 142 -4.13 32.69 -6.29
CA ALA A 142 -4.48 32.60 -4.88
C ALA A 142 -3.41 33.27 -4.00
N ALA A 143 -3.83 33.77 -2.84
CA ALA A 143 -2.94 34.47 -1.91
C ALA A 143 -1.72 33.60 -1.51
N PRO A 144 -0.51 34.19 -1.38
CA PRO A 144 0.68 33.47 -0.94
C PRO A 144 0.46 32.90 0.47
N GLY A 145 0.51 31.57 0.61
CA GLY A 145 0.36 30.88 1.90
C GLY A 145 -0.64 29.72 1.92
N ALA A 146 -1.48 29.58 0.90
CA ALA A 146 -2.40 28.44 0.76
C ALA A 146 -1.71 27.21 0.13
N ALA A 147 -0.54 26.81 0.65
CA ALA A 147 0.05 25.53 0.30
C ALA A 147 -0.88 24.43 0.84
N ALA A 148 -1.82 24.01 0.01
CA ALA A 148 -2.73 22.92 0.34
C ALA A 148 -1.88 21.67 0.56
N GLU A 149 -1.77 21.24 1.82
CA GLU A 149 -1.19 19.95 2.18
C GLU A 149 -1.88 18.89 1.32
N VAL A 150 -1.15 18.00 0.65
CA VAL A 150 -1.75 16.98 -0.23
C VAL A 150 -1.96 15.70 0.58
N PRO A 151 -3.19 15.15 0.64
CA PRO A 151 -3.45 13.92 1.39
C PRO A 151 -2.81 12.74 0.65
N LEU A 152 -1.88 12.05 1.32
CA LEU A 152 -1.06 11.01 0.70
C LEU A 152 -1.82 9.68 0.53
N GLY A 153 -2.86 9.44 1.34
CA GLY A 153 -3.65 8.20 1.35
C GLY A 153 -4.23 7.82 -0.02
N PRO A 154 -4.97 8.71 -0.72
CA PRO A 154 -5.48 8.45 -2.06
C PRO A 154 -4.40 8.09 -3.07
N HIS A 155 -3.24 8.74 -3.00
CA HIS A 155 -2.12 8.49 -3.92
C HIS A 155 -1.46 7.13 -3.65
N LEU A 156 -1.33 6.73 -2.38
CA LEU A 156 -0.90 5.38 -2.01
C LEU A 156 -1.87 4.32 -2.52
N LEU A 157 -3.17 4.56 -2.41
CA LEU A 157 -4.20 3.64 -2.91
C LEU A 157 -4.19 3.54 -4.44
N VAL A 158 -3.97 4.65 -5.16
CA VAL A 158 -3.77 4.64 -6.63
C VAL A 158 -2.55 3.79 -6.99
N GLY A 159 -1.43 3.97 -6.30
CA GLY A 159 -0.23 3.15 -6.49
C GLY A 159 -0.50 1.66 -6.26
N PHE A 160 -1.20 1.32 -5.18
CA PHE A 160 -1.59 -0.05 -4.89
C PHE A 160 -2.44 -0.67 -6.01
N TRP A 161 -3.53 -0.01 -6.42
CA TRP A 161 -4.44 -0.57 -7.43
C TRP A 161 -3.79 -0.69 -8.81
N ALA A 162 -2.98 0.29 -9.21
CA ALA A 162 -2.26 0.25 -10.47
C ALA A 162 -1.28 -0.94 -10.52
N VAL A 163 -0.50 -1.14 -9.45
CA VAL A 163 0.48 -2.24 -9.41
C VAL A 163 -0.20 -3.59 -9.21
N ALA A 164 -1.25 -3.68 -8.39
CA ALA A 164 -2.03 -4.90 -8.24
C ALA A 164 -2.64 -5.34 -9.58
N ALA A 165 -3.20 -4.41 -10.36
CA ALA A 165 -3.69 -4.70 -11.70
C ALA A 165 -2.56 -5.18 -12.64
N ALA A 166 -1.39 -4.55 -12.60
CA ALA A 166 -0.24 -4.95 -13.39
C ALA A 166 0.26 -6.36 -13.04
N ILE A 167 0.37 -6.70 -11.74
CA ILE A 167 0.72 -8.06 -11.30
C ILE A 167 -0.27 -9.08 -11.88
N VAL A 168 -1.57 -8.76 -11.88
CA VAL A 168 -2.60 -9.67 -12.37
C VAL A 168 -2.53 -9.86 -13.89
N GLN A 169 -2.11 -8.84 -14.64
CA GLN A 169 -1.99 -8.89 -16.10
C GLN A 169 -0.70 -9.58 -16.59
N LEU A 170 0.35 -9.57 -15.78
CA LEU A 170 1.68 -10.07 -16.14
C LEU A 170 1.95 -11.52 -15.72
N SER A 171 1.04 -12.13 -14.97
CA SER A 171 1.11 -13.52 -14.46
C SER A 171 0.16 -14.46 -15.19
#